data_AF-A0A4Y2FXG4-F1
#
_entry.id   AF-A0A4Y2FXG4-F1
#
_cell.length_a   1.000
_cell.length_b   1.000
_cell.length_c   1.000
_cell.angle_alpha   90.00
_cell.angle_beta   90.00
_cell.angle_gamma   90.00
#
_symmetry.space_group_name_H-M   'P 1'
#
loop_
_entity.id
_entity.type
_entity.pdbx_description
1 polymer ?
#
loop_
_entity_poly.entity_id
_entity_poly.type
_entity_poly.pdbx_seq_one_letter_code
_entity_poly.pdbx_strand_id
1 'polypeptide(L)'
;VKQVLRQTFTDERVISRDFPTAWPPRSPDLSPCDFWLLGFIKDQIYRKQPAALSHMEDSIIRHVRGFKEDLLRSAVEHTVLRMETVVENHRTHIEIM
;
A
#
# COMPACT_ATOMS: atom_id res chain seq x y z
N VAL A 1 4.61 -17.20 -6.89
CA VAL A 1 3.87 -16.24 -6.02
C VAL A 1 2.55 -16.81 -5.52
N LYS A 2 1.56 -17.12 -6.37
CA LYS A 2 0.24 -17.61 -5.90
C LYS A 2 0.33 -18.82 -4.97
N GLN A 3 1.13 -19.84 -5.31
CA GLN A 3 1.34 -21.00 -4.44
C GLN A 3 1.89 -20.63 -3.07
N VAL A 4 2.86 -19.70 -3.01
CA VAL A 4 3.42 -19.20 -1.74
C VAL A 4 2.34 -18.50 -0.92
N LEU A 5 1.53 -17.64 -1.56
CA LEU A 5 0.43 -16.95 -0.86
C LEU A 5 -0.59 -17.93 -0.29
N ARG A 6 -0.96 -18.98 -1.04
CA ARG A 6 -1.85 -20.05 -0.55
C ARG A 6 -1.26 -20.79 0.64
N GLN A 7 0.02 -21.16 0.54
CA GLN A 7 0.72 -21.90 1.60
C GLN A 7 0.89 -21.07 2.88
N THR A 8 1.10 -19.75 2.75
CA THR A 8 1.36 -18.87 3.90
C THR A 8 0.07 -18.34 4.53
N PHE A 9 -0.95 -18.03 3.73
CA PHE A 9 -2.12 -17.26 4.19
C PHE A 9 -3.46 -17.97 3.99
N THR A 10 -3.53 -19.11 3.29
CA THR A 10 -4.77 -19.73 2.79
C THR A 10 -5.48 -18.92 1.71
N ASP A 11 -6.43 -19.54 1.00
CA ASP A 11 -7.14 -18.90 -0.11
C ASP A 11 -8.10 -17.81 0.41
N GLU A 12 -8.68 -17.99 1.60
CA GLU A 12 -9.69 -17.10 2.18
C GLU A 12 -9.11 -15.78 2.71
N ARG A 13 -7.82 -15.74 3.06
CA ARG A 13 -7.17 -14.54 3.59
C ARG A 13 -6.42 -13.73 2.53
N VAL A 14 -6.44 -14.17 1.27
CA VAL A 14 -5.74 -13.48 0.18
C VAL A 14 -6.76 -12.79 -0.71
N ILE A 15 -6.61 -11.47 -0.84
CA ILE A 15 -7.40 -10.67 -1.78
C ILE A 15 -6.55 -10.42 -3.03
N SER A 16 -6.79 -11.16 -4.11
CA SER A 16 -6.00 -11.03 -5.34
C SER A 16 -6.69 -11.69 -6.54
N ARG A 17 -6.15 -11.50 -7.74
CA ARG A 17 -6.66 -12.16 -8.96
C ARG A 17 -6.50 -13.68 -8.83
N ASP A 18 -7.56 -14.41 -9.16
CA ASP A 18 -7.63 -15.89 -9.12
C ASP A 18 -7.63 -16.49 -7.70
N PHE A 19 -8.11 -15.71 -6.72
CA PHE A 19 -8.48 -16.13 -5.37
C PHE A 19 -9.99 -15.91 -5.15
N PRO A 20 -10.60 -16.53 -4.11
CA PRO A 20 -12.04 -16.39 -3.84
C PRO A 20 -12.50 -14.93 -3.72
N THR A 21 -11.67 -14.07 -3.11
CA THR A 21 -11.91 -12.63 -3.03
C THR A 21 -11.00 -11.90 -4.02
N ALA A 22 -11.57 -11.42 -5.12
CA ALA A 22 -10.80 -10.71 -6.14
C ALA A 22 -10.55 -9.24 -5.75
N TRP A 23 -9.31 -8.77 -5.88
CA TRP A 23 -9.01 -7.34 -5.82
C TRP A 23 -9.49 -6.64 -7.10
N PRO A 24 -10.17 -5.48 -7.01
CA PRO A 24 -10.65 -4.77 -8.18
C PRO A 24 -9.50 -4.31 -9.10
N PRO A 25 -9.66 -4.40 -10.42
CA PRO A 25 -8.63 -3.96 -11.36
C PRO A 25 -8.50 -2.43 -11.34
N ARG A 26 -7.26 -1.93 -11.48
CA ARG A 26 -6.93 -0.49 -11.55
C ARG A 26 -7.35 0.31 -10.30
N SER A 27 -7.18 -0.29 -9.12
CA SER A 27 -7.49 0.37 -7.84
C SER A 27 -6.23 0.63 -7.00
N PRO A 28 -5.28 1.48 -7.45
CA PRO A 28 -4.14 1.90 -6.63
C PRO A 28 -4.59 2.76 -5.43
N ASP A 29 -5.74 3.41 -5.55
CA ASP A 29 -6.41 4.16 -4.48
C ASP A 29 -6.83 3.28 -3.29
N LEU A 30 -6.90 1.97 -3.45
CA LEU A 30 -7.25 1.05 -2.36
C LEU A 30 -6.02 0.37 -1.72
N SER A 31 -4.82 0.52 -2.30
CA SER A 31 -3.61 -0.14 -1.82
C SER A 31 -2.80 0.79 -0.91
N PRO A 32 -2.60 0.48 0.38
CA PRO A 32 -1.84 1.35 1.28
C PRO A 32 -0.38 1.56 0.82
N CYS A 33 0.17 0.61 0.07
CA CYS A 33 1.47 0.79 -0.57
C CYS A 33 1.44 1.90 -1.62
N ASP A 34 0.38 1.98 -2.41
CA ASP A 34 0.28 2.90 -3.56
C ASP A 34 -0.23 4.29 -3.16
N PHE A 35 -1.31 4.38 -2.38
CA PHE A 35 -1.89 5.67 -2.01
C PHE A 35 -1.09 6.42 -0.94
N TRP A 36 -0.30 5.71 -0.12
CA TRP A 36 0.42 6.31 1.00
C TRP A 36 1.93 6.04 0.95
N LEU A 37 2.34 4.78 1.07
CA LEU A 37 3.74 4.44 1.34
C LEU A 37 4.70 4.95 0.26
N LEU A 38 4.39 4.70 -1.01
CA LEU A 38 5.24 5.11 -2.12
C LEU A 38 5.38 6.62 -2.20
N GLY A 39 4.29 7.36 -1.99
CA GLY A 39 4.32 8.83 -1.93
C GLY A 39 5.18 9.34 -0.78
N PHE A 40 4.96 8.80 0.42
CA PHE A 40 5.73 9.13 1.61
C PHE A 40 7.24 8.89 1.43
N ILE A 41 7.62 7.69 0.98
CA ILE A 41 9.04 7.33 0.83
C ILE A 41 9.71 8.19 -0.24
N LYS A 42 9.05 8.43 -1.38
CA LYS A 42 9.58 9.33 -2.43
C LYS A 42 9.83 10.73 -1.87
N ASP A 43 8.87 11.28 -1.15
CA ASP A 43 8.98 12.60 -0.53
C ASP A 43 10.18 12.67 0.45
N GLN A 44 10.40 11.65 1.28
CA GLN A 44 11.57 11.60 2.17
C GLN A 44 12.91 11.50 1.43
N ILE A 45 12.96 10.75 0.33
CA ILE A 45 14.18 10.57 -0.47
C ILE A 45 14.50 11.87 -1.22
N TYR A 46 13.55 12.41 -1.97
CA TYR A 46 13.79 13.55 -2.87
C TYR A 46 14.04 14.85 -2.12
N ARG A 47 13.52 15.02 -0.90
CA ARG A 47 13.90 16.14 -0.01
C ARG A 47 15.41 16.23 0.24
N LYS A 48 16.12 15.10 0.22
CA LYS A 48 17.57 15.04 0.49
C LYS A 48 18.44 15.13 -0.77
N GLN A 49 17.83 15.22 -1.96
CA GLN A 49 18.53 15.29 -3.25
C GLN A 49 19.67 14.25 -3.35
N PRO A 50 19.34 12.94 -3.38
CA PRO A 50 20.33 11.89 -3.32
C PRO A 50 21.29 11.98 -4.52
N ALA A 51 22.58 12.01 -4.23
CA ALA A 51 23.62 12.10 -5.27
C ALA A 51 23.91 10.76 -5.99
N ALA A 52 23.39 9.64 -5.48
CA ALA A 52 23.63 8.30 -6.00
C ALA A 52 22.49 7.34 -5.65
N LEU A 53 22.37 6.25 -6.43
CA LEU A 53 21.38 5.21 -6.21
C LEU A 53 21.52 4.54 -4.82
N SER A 54 22.75 4.28 -4.37
CA SER A 54 23.02 3.70 -3.05
C SER A 54 22.42 4.53 -1.91
N HIS A 55 22.51 5.86 -2.00
CA HIS A 55 21.89 6.75 -1.01
C HIS A 55 20.36 6.67 -1.01
N MET A 56 19.74 6.40 -2.17
CA MET A 56 18.31 6.16 -2.25
C MET A 56 17.93 4.85 -1.57
N GLU A 57 18.65 3.76 -1.86
CA GLU A 57 18.45 2.45 -1.26
C GLU A 57 18.59 2.50 0.27
N ASP A 58 19.67 3.10 0.77
CA ASP A 58 19.89 3.29 2.21
C ASP A 58 18.78 4.12 2.86
N SER A 59 18.30 5.16 2.17
CA SER A 59 17.20 5.99 2.65
C SER A 59 15.89 5.20 2.71
N ILE A 60 15.57 4.37 1.72
CA ILE A 60 14.40 3.49 1.75
C ILE A 60 14.46 2.58 2.97
N ILE A 61 15.57 1.85 3.13
CA ILE A 61 15.75 0.89 4.24
C ILE A 61 15.62 1.61 5.59
N ARG A 62 16.25 2.78 5.74
CA ARG A 62 16.20 3.58 6.96
C ARG A 62 14.78 3.98 7.33
N HIS A 63 14.00 4.52 6.39
CA HIS A 63 12.64 4.98 6.68
C HIS A 63 11.68 3.82 6.95
N VAL A 64 11.78 2.74 6.17
CA VAL A 64 10.95 1.54 6.39
C VAL A 64 11.21 0.92 7.76
N ARG A 65 12.48 0.82 8.19
CA ARG A 65 12.84 0.35 9.55
C ARG A 65 12.37 1.28 10.66
N GLY A 66 12.15 2.57 10.35
CA GLY A 66 11.68 3.57 11.29
C GLY A 66 10.17 3.66 11.42
N PHE A 67 9.40 2.89 10.64
CA PHE A 67 7.95 2.89 10.77
C PHE A 67 7.51 2.30 12.09
N LYS A 68 6.66 3.07 12.75
CA LYS A 68 6.00 2.64 13.97
C LYS A 68 4.74 1.85 13.62
N GLU A 69 4.34 0.98 14.54
CA GLU A 69 3.19 0.10 14.36
C GLU A 69 1.86 0.87 14.21
N ASP A 70 1.71 1.98 14.94
CA ASP A 70 0.55 2.88 14.85
C ASP A 70 0.36 3.45 13.45
N LEU A 71 1.45 3.85 12.79
CA LEU A 71 1.44 4.36 11.42
C LEU A 71 1.00 3.28 10.42
N LEU A 72 1.50 2.04 10.58
CA LEU A 72 1.11 0.91 9.74
C LEU A 72 -0.35 0.52 9.95
N ARG A 73 -0.80 0.54 11.22
CA ARG A 73 -2.20 0.28 11.59
C ARG A 73 -3.13 1.31 10.97
N SER A 74 -2.78 2.60 11.07
CA SER A 74 -3.53 3.68 10.43
C SER A 74 -3.64 3.49 8.91
N ALA A 75 -2.56 3.08 8.23
CA ALA A 75 -2.61 2.80 6.79
C ALA A 75 -3.61 1.68 6.42
N VAL A 76 -3.71 0.65 7.27
CA VAL A 76 -4.70 -0.43 7.10
C VAL A 76 -6.11 0.05 7.38
N GLU A 77 -6.33 0.82 8.44
CA GLU A 77 -7.64 1.41 8.77
C GLU A 77 -8.15 2.34 7.66
N HIS A 78 -7.27 3.19 7.11
CA HIS A 78 -7.58 4.05 5.97
C HIS A 78 -7.90 3.27 4.69
N THR A 79 -7.43 2.02 4.56
CA THR A 79 -7.82 1.16 3.44
C THR A 79 -9.30 0.78 3.54
N VAL A 80 -9.79 0.48 4.75
CA VAL A 80 -11.22 0.20 4.99
C VAL A 80 -12.07 1.43 4.67
N LEU A 81 -11.68 2.60 5.20
CA LEU A 81 -12.35 3.88 4.92
C LEU A 81 -12.43 4.15 3.41
N ARG A 82 -11.32 4.00 2.69
CA ARG A 82 -11.28 4.19 1.24
C ARG A 82 -12.22 3.24 0.51
N MET A 83 -12.29 1.97 0.92
CA MET A 83 -13.24 1.02 0.33
C MET A 83 -14.70 1.43 0.56
N GLU A 84 -15.04 1.89 1.76
CA GLU A 84 -16.38 2.41 2.08
C GLU A 84 -16.73 3.62 1.21
N THR A 85 -15.81 4.60 1.12
CA THR A 85 -16.00 5.77 0.27
C THR A 85 -16.15 5.41 -1.22
N VAL A 86 -15.42 4.42 -1.73
CA VAL A 86 -15.61 3.92 -3.10
C VAL A 86 -17.02 3.35 -3.28
N VAL A 87 -17.56 2.62 -2.31
CA VAL A 87 -18.92 2.08 -2.37
C VAL A 87 -19.95 3.21 -2.39
N GLU A 88 -19.80 4.21 -1.52
CA GLU A 88 -20.66 5.40 -1.47
C GLU A 88 -20.59 6.22 -2.76
N ASN A 89 -19.39 6.32 -3.36
CA ASN A 89 -19.15 7.04 -4.60
C ASN A 89 -19.42 6.18 -5.87
N HIS A 90 -20.37 5.25 -5.77
CA HIS A 90 -20.83 4.41 -6.90
C HIS A 90 -19.70 3.65 -7.61
N ARG A 91 -18.68 3.23 -6.87
CA ARG A 91 -17.49 2.49 -7.35
C ARG A 91 -16.62 3.27 -8.34
N THR A 92 -16.67 4.60 -8.27
CA THR A 92 -15.80 5.49 -9.06
C THR A 92 -14.54 5.87 -8.30
N HIS A 93 -13.59 6.52 -8.99
CA HIS A 93 -12.33 6.97 -8.40
C HIS A 93 -12.56 7.94 -7.24
N ILE A 94 -11.74 7.82 -6.19
CA ILE A 94 -11.79 8.67 -5.00
C ILE A 94 -10.45 9.38 -4.76
N GLU A 95 -10.54 10.62 -4.28
CA GLU A 95 -9.42 11.35 -3.69
C GLU A 95 -9.78 11.69 -2.25
N ILE A 96 -9.17 10.97 -1.30
CA ILE A 96 -9.27 11.28 0.12
C ILE A 96 -7.98 12.00 0.49
N MET A 97 -8.11 13.29 0.80
CA MET A 97 -7.02 14.16 1.29
C MET A 97 -6.61 13.80 2.71
#